data_AF-A0A929E5K7-F1
#
_entry.id   AF-A0A929E5K7-F1
#
_cell.length_a   1.000
_cell.length_b   1.000
_cell.length_c   1.000
_cell.angle_alpha   90.00
_cell.angle_beta   90.00
_cell.angle_gamma   90.00
#
_symmetry.space_group_name_H-M   'P 1'
#
loop_
_entity.id
_entity.type
_entity.pdbx_description
1 polymer ?
#
loop_
_entity_poly.entity_id
_entity_poly.type
_entity_poly.pdbx_seq_one_letter_code
_entity_poly.pdbx_strand_id
1 'polypeptide(L)'
;MYHEPPLETVLRRDRAILIFGIAGISVFAWAYMFYLAWGMKNIAIGMEITIPQMRSWGAVDFTFIFIMWMVMMVAMMVPSAAPMILMYATINRKRREQDGPFVATGVFLFGYLVAWAWYSAFATIGQWGLHTAALLSPMMVSNSPILGGALLLAAGVFQFTPLKYACLSRCRSPLGFLLNEWREGTWGAFKMGLRSGNFCVVCCWVLMSLMFVAGVMNLLWMAIIAAFVLVEKVVPGGHVVSRASGVLFIAWGTWMLVGALG
;
A
#
# COMPACT_ATOMS: atom_id res chain seq x y z
N MET A 1 40.16 6.19 -21.07
CA MET A 1 38.76 6.66 -21.12
C MET A 1 37.91 5.47 -21.56
N TYR A 2 37.30 4.74 -20.63
CA TYR A 2 36.44 3.60 -20.97
C TYR A 2 35.18 4.16 -21.65
N HIS A 3 34.97 3.90 -22.94
CA HIS A 3 33.68 4.16 -23.57
C HIS A 3 32.68 3.17 -22.98
N GLU A 4 31.74 3.67 -22.17
CA GLU A 4 30.59 2.87 -21.75
C GLU A 4 29.88 2.35 -23.01
N PRO A 5 29.60 1.03 -23.11
CA PRO A 5 28.88 0.51 -24.26
C PRO A 5 27.53 1.22 -24.38
N PRO A 6 27.04 1.52 -25.61
CA PRO A 6 25.79 2.25 -25.84
C PRO A 6 24.57 1.63 -25.14
N LEU A 7 24.65 0.34 -24.80
CA LEU A 7 23.66 -0.37 -24.00
C LEU A 7 23.53 0.17 -22.56
N GLU A 8 24.65 0.38 -21.88
CA GLU A 8 24.70 0.75 -20.46
C GLU A 8 24.13 2.15 -20.24
N THR A 9 24.46 3.08 -21.13
CA THR A 9 23.93 4.45 -21.15
C THR A 9 22.41 4.46 -21.36
N VAL A 10 21.90 3.68 -22.31
CA VAL A 10 20.45 3.65 -22.56
C VAL A 10 19.72 2.93 -21.42
N LEU A 11 20.29 1.88 -20.81
CA LEU A 11 19.70 1.23 -19.62
C LEU A 11 19.64 2.18 -18.42
N ARG A 12 20.70 2.95 -18.20
CA ARG A 12 20.77 3.96 -17.14
C ARG A 12 19.74 5.07 -17.34
N ARG A 13 19.54 5.51 -18.59
CA ARG A 13 18.51 6.51 -18.95
C ARG A 13 17.10 6.00 -18.68
N ASP A 14 16.77 4.79 -19.13
CA ASP A 14 15.43 4.22 -18.92
C ASP A 14 15.16 3.95 -17.43
N ARG A 15 16.18 3.48 -16.69
CA ARG A 15 16.09 3.32 -15.24
C ARG A 15 15.80 4.67 -14.57
N ALA A 16 16.46 5.75 -14.99
CA ALA A 16 16.19 7.09 -14.49
C ALA A 16 14.75 7.53 -14.81
N ILE A 17 14.28 7.34 -16.05
CA ILE A 17 12.90 7.68 -16.46
C ILE A 17 11.88 6.93 -15.59
N LEU A 18 12.08 5.64 -15.33
CA LEU A 18 11.18 4.85 -14.49
C LEU A 18 11.22 5.30 -13.03
N ILE A 19 12.40 5.61 -12.49
CA ILE A 19 12.54 6.16 -11.13
C ILE A 19 11.82 7.50 -11.03
N PHE A 20 12.01 8.42 -11.98
CA PHE A 20 11.32 9.70 -12.02
C PHE A 20 9.81 9.53 -12.18
N GLY A 21 9.35 8.58 -12.99
CA GLY A 21 7.92 8.28 -13.15
C GLY A 21 7.28 7.76 -11.85
N ILE A 22 7.95 6.80 -11.18
CA ILE A 22 7.51 6.27 -9.88
C ILE A 22 7.49 7.36 -8.83
N ALA A 23 8.57 8.15 -8.73
CA ALA A 23 8.67 9.26 -7.79
C ALA A 23 7.59 10.32 -8.06
N GLY A 24 7.38 10.70 -9.32
CA GLY A 24 6.35 11.64 -9.74
C GLY A 24 4.96 11.18 -9.33
N ILE A 25 4.54 9.96 -9.70
CA ILE A 25 3.24 9.40 -9.32
C ILE A 25 3.07 9.41 -7.79
N SER A 26 4.12 9.02 -7.06
CA SER A 26 4.07 8.95 -5.60
C SER A 26 3.94 10.33 -4.97
N VAL A 27 4.70 11.32 -5.45
CA VAL A 27 4.64 12.70 -4.99
C VAL A 27 3.28 13.32 -5.27
N PHE A 28 2.74 13.14 -6.49
CA PHE A 28 1.39 13.64 -6.83
C PHE A 28 0.31 12.99 -5.96
N ALA A 29 0.39 11.68 -5.71
CA ALA A 29 -0.55 10.99 -4.85
C ALA A 29 -0.47 11.48 -3.39
N TRP A 30 0.74 11.66 -2.84
CA TRP A 30 0.93 12.27 -1.52
C TRP A 30 0.40 13.70 -1.46
N ALA A 31 0.72 14.54 -2.45
CA ALA A 31 0.22 15.92 -2.51
C ALA A 31 -1.31 15.98 -2.52
N TYR A 32 -1.96 15.07 -3.24
CA TYR A 32 -3.41 14.93 -3.21
C TYR A 32 -3.93 14.51 -1.82
N MET A 33 -3.27 13.57 -1.14
CA MET A 33 -3.64 13.19 0.23
C MET A 33 -3.46 14.35 1.22
N PHE A 34 -2.40 15.16 1.08
CA PHE A 34 -2.21 16.39 1.86
C PHE A 34 -3.34 17.39 1.60
N TYR A 35 -3.71 17.59 0.33
CA TYR A 35 -4.80 18.47 -0.06
C TYR A 35 -6.14 18.03 0.56
N LEU A 36 -6.48 16.73 0.48
CA LEU A 36 -7.69 16.19 1.09
C LEU A 36 -7.68 16.33 2.61
N ALA A 37 -6.55 16.05 3.27
CA ALA A 37 -6.42 16.14 4.73
C ALA A 37 -6.59 17.58 5.21
N TRP A 38 -6.00 18.53 4.47
CA TRP A 38 -6.12 19.95 4.75
C TRP A 38 -7.55 20.45 4.55
N GLY A 39 -8.21 20.05 3.46
CA GLY A 39 -9.61 20.37 3.18
C GLY A 39 -10.55 19.89 4.29
N MET A 40 -10.41 18.64 4.74
CA MET A 40 -11.24 18.11 5.84
C MET A 40 -10.98 18.81 7.18
N LYS A 41 -9.74 19.17 7.49
CA LYS A 41 -9.42 19.91 8.72
C LYS A 41 -10.09 21.29 8.74
N ASN A 42 -10.05 22.00 7.62
CA ASN A 42 -10.69 23.32 7.51
C ASN A 42 -12.21 23.24 7.60
N ILE A 43 -12.81 22.21 6.98
CA ILE A 43 -14.25 21.94 7.08
C ILE A 43 -14.65 21.57 8.51
N ALA A 44 -13.87 20.72 9.19
CA ALA A 44 -14.14 20.32 10.58
C ALA A 44 -14.10 21.50 11.56
N ILE A 45 -13.14 22.42 11.42
CA ILE A 45 -13.06 23.65 12.23
C ILE A 45 -14.27 24.57 11.98
N GLY A 46 -14.81 24.59 10.76
CA GLY A 46 -16.03 25.35 10.44
C GLY A 46 -17.34 24.69 10.92
N MET A 47 -17.33 23.37 11.14
CA MET A 47 -18.52 22.55 11.44
C MET A 47 -18.71 22.23 12.93
N GLU A 48 -17.73 22.55 13.80
CA GLU A 48 -17.94 22.56 15.27
C GLU A 48 -19.12 23.45 15.71
N ILE A 49 -19.63 24.32 14.83
CA ILE A 49 -20.76 25.21 15.08
C ILE A 49 -22.13 24.55 14.81
N THR A 50 -22.21 23.40 14.10
CA THR A 50 -23.51 22.81 13.72
C THR A 50 -23.48 21.27 13.70
N ILE A 51 -24.13 20.68 14.72
CA ILE A 51 -24.59 19.28 14.96
C ILE A 51 -24.32 18.23 13.84
N PRO A 52 -23.87 16.99 14.22
CA PRO A 52 -23.49 15.95 13.27
C PRO A 52 -24.70 15.32 12.58
N GLN A 53 -24.84 15.51 11.27
CA GLN A 53 -25.68 14.63 10.48
C GLN A 53 -24.90 13.38 10.08
N MET A 54 -25.24 12.26 10.71
CA MET A 54 -24.97 10.91 10.17
C MET A 54 -25.79 10.73 8.89
N ARG A 55 -25.34 11.36 7.80
CA ARG A 55 -25.92 11.20 6.48
C ARG A 55 -25.60 9.78 6.00
N SER A 56 -26.61 9.08 5.48
CA SER A 56 -26.41 7.81 4.80
C SER A 56 -25.54 8.02 3.57
N TRP A 57 -24.51 7.19 3.40
CA TRP A 57 -23.62 7.30 2.23
C TRP A 57 -24.40 7.04 0.95
N GLY A 58 -24.32 7.98 0.01
CA GLY A 58 -24.74 7.78 -1.36
C GLY A 58 -23.64 7.14 -2.22
N ALA A 59 -23.95 6.87 -3.50
CA ALA A 59 -22.98 6.36 -4.46
C ALA A 59 -21.78 7.29 -4.66
N VAL A 60 -21.99 8.61 -4.51
CA VAL A 60 -20.93 9.63 -4.60
C VAL A 60 -19.96 9.51 -3.43
N ASP A 61 -20.47 9.39 -2.20
CA ASP A 61 -19.64 9.24 -1.00
C ASP A 61 -18.82 7.94 -1.08
N PHE A 62 -19.45 6.84 -1.50
CA PHE A 62 -18.76 5.56 -1.69
C PHE A 62 -17.65 5.68 -2.74
N THR A 63 -17.93 6.30 -3.89
CA THR A 63 -16.95 6.47 -4.97
C THR A 63 -15.79 7.36 -4.53
N PHE A 64 -16.08 8.44 -3.79
CA PHE A 64 -15.05 9.34 -3.26
C PHE A 64 -14.13 8.61 -2.28
N ILE A 65 -14.68 7.86 -1.32
CA ILE A 65 -13.89 7.08 -0.36
C ILE A 65 -13.09 5.98 -1.06
N PHE A 66 -13.65 5.32 -2.07
CA PHE A 66 -12.91 4.37 -2.90
C PHE A 66 -11.72 5.00 -3.61
N ILE A 67 -11.91 6.16 -4.24
CA ILE A 67 -10.82 6.90 -4.90
C ILE A 67 -9.77 7.33 -3.87
N MET A 68 -10.20 7.82 -2.71
CA MET A 68 -9.29 8.20 -1.63
C MET A 68 -8.42 7.01 -1.19
N TRP A 69 -9.01 5.85 -0.90
CA TRP A 69 -8.27 4.63 -0.57
C TRP A 69 -7.34 4.22 -1.71
N MET A 70 -7.79 4.30 -2.95
CA MET A 70 -6.97 3.97 -4.11
C MET A 70 -5.76 4.88 -4.24
N VAL A 71 -5.93 6.20 -4.12
CA VAL A 71 -4.81 7.17 -4.17
C VAL A 71 -3.88 6.98 -2.98
N MET A 72 -4.41 6.69 -1.79
CA MET A 72 -3.60 6.36 -0.62
C MET A 72 -2.72 5.12 -0.86
N MET A 73 -3.29 4.06 -1.43
CA MET A 73 -2.52 2.86 -1.79
C MET A 73 -1.47 3.16 -2.86
N VAL A 74 -1.78 3.99 -3.85
CA VAL A 74 -0.79 4.46 -4.83
C VAL A 74 0.37 5.18 -4.14
N ALA A 75 0.07 6.15 -3.26
CA ALA A 75 1.06 6.95 -2.54
C ALA A 75 2.04 6.11 -1.70
N MET A 76 1.53 5.05 -1.05
CA MET A 76 2.35 4.23 -0.15
C MET A 76 3.01 3.04 -0.87
N MET A 77 2.29 2.39 -1.79
CA MET A 77 2.65 1.05 -2.26
C MET A 77 3.40 1.06 -3.57
N VAL A 78 3.23 2.07 -4.43
CA VAL A 78 4.00 2.20 -5.68
C VAL A 78 5.50 2.41 -5.42
N PRO A 79 5.94 3.27 -4.47
CA PRO A 79 7.36 3.36 -4.09
C PRO A 79 7.94 2.01 -3.68
N SER A 80 7.17 1.22 -2.90
CA SER A 80 7.62 -0.08 -2.39
C SER A 80 7.75 -1.15 -3.48
N ALA A 81 7.10 -0.97 -4.63
CA ALA A 81 7.18 -1.84 -5.78
C ALA A 81 8.33 -1.48 -6.74
N ALA A 82 9.04 -0.36 -6.51
CA ALA A 82 10.11 0.10 -7.38
C ALA A 82 11.18 -0.97 -7.68
N PRO A 83 11.69 -1.76 -6.71
CA PRO A 83 12.67 -2.80 -7.01
C PRO A 83 12.16 -3.85 -8.00
N MET A 84 10.89 -4.26 -7.87
CA MET A 84 10.22 -5.20 -8.79
C MET A 84 10.06 -4.60 -10.18
N ILE A 85 9.55 -3.37 -10.26
CA ILE A 85 9.26 -2.67 -11.53
C ILE A 85 10.55 -2.43 -12.32
N LEU A 86 11.61 -1.98 -11.66
CA LEU A 86 12.92 -1.74 -12.30
C LEU A 86 13.55 -3.05 -12.77
N MET A 87 13.45 -4.13 -11.98
CA MET A 87 13.95 -5.45 -12.40
C MET A 87 13.17 -6.00 -13.60
N TYR A 88 11.84 -5.89 -13.58
CA TYR A 88 10.98 -6.28 -14.71
C TYR A 88 11.39 -5.53 -15.98
N ALA A 89 11.52 -4.20 -15.90
CA ALA A 89 11.92 -3.38 -17.04
C ALA A 89 13.32 -3.76 -17.58
N THR A 90 14.26 -4.05 -16.69
CA THR A 90 15.62 -4.48 -17.06
C THR A 90 15.61 -5.81 -17.82
N ILE A 91 14.89 -6.82 -17.32
CA ILE A 91 14.78 -8.13 -17.98
C ILE A 91 14.02 -8.02 -19.31
N ASN A 92 12.88 -7.31 -19.32
CA ASN A 92 12.06 -7.10 -20.50
C ASN A 92 12.86 -6.45 -21.64
N ARG A 93 13.72 -5.49 -21.30
CA ARG A 93 14.56 -4.82 -22.30
C ARG A 93 15.71 -5.69 -22.79
N LYS A 94 16.38 -6.43 -21.89
CA LYS A 94 17.41 -7.40 -22.29
C LYS A 94 16.83 -8.46 -23.25
N ARG A 95 15.58 -8.87 -23.04
CA ARG A 95 14.86 -9.76 -23.96
C ARG A 95 14.56 -9.10 -25.30
N ARG A 96 14.14 -7.83 -25.34
CA ARG A 96 13.93 -7.08 -26.60
C ARG A 96 15.19 -7.06 -27.48
N GLU A 97 16.36 -6.91 -26.87
CA GLU A 97 17.65 -6.93 -27.58
C GLU A 97 18.03 -8.33 -28.09
N GLN A 98 17.38 -9.37 -27.57
CA GLN A 98 17.49 -10.76 -28.03
C GLN A 98 16.29 -11.14 -28.92
N ASP A 99 15.73 -10.18 -29.67
CA ASP A 99 14.55 -10.31 -30.54
C ASP A 99 13.26 -10.81 -29.85
N GLY A 100 13.18 -10.67 -28.53
CA GLY A 100 11.98 -10.95 -27.75
C GLY A 100 10.92 -9.83 -27.83
N PRO A 101 9.65 -10.13 -27.53
CA PRO A 101 8.58 -9.13 -27.53
C PRO A 101 8.80 -8.08 -26.43
N PHE A 102 8.67 -6.80 -26.79
CA PHE A 102 8.76 -5.70 -25.83
C PHE A 102 7.37 -5.26 -25.34
N VAL A 103 7.17 -5.27 -24.01
CA VAL A 103 5.93 -4.82 -23.39
C VAL A 103 6.16 -3.58 -22.53
N ALA A 104 5.29 -2.58 -22.60
CA ALA A 104 5.40 -1.41 -21.74
C ALA A 104 5.33 -1.78 -20.25
N THR A 105 6.29 -1.30 -19.45
CA THR A 105 6.34 -1.48 -17.98
C THR A 105 5.07 -1.00 -17.28
N GLY A 106 4.35 -0.04 -17.88
CA GLY A 106 3.06 0.43 -17.39
C GLY A 106 2.00 -0.67 -17.30
N VAL A 107 2.05 -1.71 -18.13
CA VAL A 107 1.09 -2.83 -18.09
C VAL A 107 1.30 -3.68 -16.83
N PHE A 108 2.56 -3.89 -16.44
CA PHE A 108 2.90 -4.56 -15.18
C PHE A 108 2.42 -3.72 -13.98
N LEU A 109 2.70 -2.41 -13.99
CA LEU A 109 2.24 -1.50 -12.93
C LEU A 109 0.71 -1.47 -12.85
N PHE A 110 0.01 -1.47 -13.98
CA PHE A 110 -1.44 -1.52 -14.03
C PHE A 110 -1.99 -2.78 -13.35
N GLY A 111 -1.44 -3.96 -13.66
CA GLY A 111 -1.81 -5.20 -12.98
C GLY A 111 -1.59 -5.13 -11.46
N TYR A 112 -0.47 -4.55 -11.03
CA TYR A 112 -0.19 -4.32 -9.61
C TYR A 112 -1.24 -3.40 -8.95
N LEU A 113 -1.65 -2.33 -9.63
CA LEU A 113 -2.66 -1.40 -9.14
C LEU A 113 -4.06 -2.01 -9.10
N VAL A 114 -4.40 -2.94 -10.00
CA VAL A 114 -5.68 -3.68 -9.94
C VAL A 114 -5.78 -4.51 -8.64
N ALA A 115 -4.69 -5.13 -8.18
CA ALA A 115 -4.69 -5.82 -6.88
C ALA A 115 -4.99 -4.85 -5.73
N TRP A 116 -4.41 -3.65 -5.76
CA TRP A 116 -4.67 -2.61 -4.78
C TRP A 116 -6.07 -2.02 -4.88
N ALA A 117 -6.66 -1.93 -6.07
CA ALA A 117 -8.04 -1.52 -6.24
C ALA A 117 -9.01 -2.48 -5.53
N TRP A 118 -8.74 -3.79 -5.54
CA TRP A 118 -9.51 -4.76 -4.76
C TRP A 118 -9.43 -4.50 -3.26
N TYR A 119 -8.23 -4.24 -2.74
CA TYR A 119 -8.06 -3.86 -1.34
C TYR A 119 -8.81 -2.55 -1.01
N SER A 120 -8.71 -1.53 -1.87
CA SER A 120 -9.39 -0.25 -1.67
C SER A 120 -10.91 -0.38 -1.65
N ALA A 121 -11.47 -1.26 -2.49
CA ALA A 121 -12.90 -1.59 -2.43
C ALA A 121 -13.27 -2.26 -1.10
N PHE A 122 -12.49 -3.24 -0.65
CA PHE A 122 -12.70 -3.90 0.65
C PHE A 122 -12.61 -2.89 1.81
N ALA A 123 -11.60 -2.02 1.80
CA ALA A 123 -11.42 -0.99 2.82
C ALA A 123 -12.58 0.03 2.81
N THR A 124 -13.08 0.40 1.63
CA THR A 124 -14.25 1.29 1.50
C THR A 124 -15.51 0.66 2.08
N ILE A 125 -15.75 -0.63 1.79
CA ILE A 125 -16.89 -1.38 2.35
C ILE A 125 -16.74 -1.51 3.88
N GLY A 126 -15.54 -1.82 4.37
CA GLY A 126 -15.24 -1.87 5.80
C GLY A 126 -15.48 -0.52 6.48
N GLN A 127 -15.03 0.57 5.87
CA GLN A 127 -15.25 1.93 6.36
C GLN A 127 -16.74 2.29 6.40
N TRP A 128 -17.48 1.93 5.35
CA TRP A 128 -18.93 2.13 5.30
C TRP A 128 -19.63 1.37 6.43
N GLY A 129 -19.32 0.09 6.62
CA GLY A 129 -19.91 -0.72 7.70
C GLY A 129 -19.59 -0.18 9.09
N LEU A 130 -18.35 0.26 9.33
CA LEU A 130 -17.94 0.87 10.59
C LEU A 130 -18.61 2.23 10.84
N HIS A 131 -18.81 3.03 9.79
CA HIS A 131 -19.54 4.29 9.87
C HIS A 131 -21.02 4.07 10.21
N THR A 132 -21.68 3.10 9.56
CA THR A 132 -23.06 2.71 9.88
C THR A 132 -23.22 2.20 11.31
N ALA A 133 -22.22 1.50 11.84
CA ALA A 133 -22.19 1.02 13.22
C ALA A 133 -21.86 2.11 14.27
N ALA A 134 -21.69 3.38 13.86
CA ALA A 134 -21.24 4.49 14.71
C ALA A 134 -19.87 4.26 15.40
N LEU A 135 -19.08 3.32 14.89
CA LEU A 135 -17.75 2.96 15.42
C LEU A 135 -16.63 3.86 14.87
N LEU A 136 -16.94 4.74 13.91
CA LEU A 136 -16.04 5.76 13.39
C LEU A 136 -16.58 7.16 13.72
N SER A 137 -15.68 8.06 14.13
CA SER A 137 -15.97 9.49 14.29
C SER A 137 -16.24 10.14 12.93
N PRO A 138 -16.84 11.34 12.90
CA PRO A 138 -16.91 12.16 11.68
C PRO A 138 -15.53 12.44 11.05
N MET A 139 -14.45 12.35 11.84
CA MET A 139 -13.05 12.43 11.38
C MET A 139 -12.46 11.08 10.94
N MET A 140 -13.29 10.04 10.76
CA MET A 140 -12.89 8.68 10.38
C MET A 140 -11.88 8.01 11.33
N VAL A 141 -11.91 8.36 12.62
CA VAL A 141 -11.11 7.72 13.68
C VAL A 141 -11.98 6.72 14.41
N SER A 142 -11.44 5.57 14.83
CA SER A 142 -12.21 4.63 15.66
C SER A 142 -12.67 5.29 16.96
N ASN A 143 -13.99 5.28 17.20
CA ASN A 143 -14.58 5.73 18.46
C ASN A 143 -14.48 4.68 19.57
N SER A 144 -14.04 3.45 19.24
CA SER A 144 -14.03 2.32 20.16
C SER A 144 -12.61 1.84 20.43
N PRO A 145 -12.10 2.04 21.65
CA PRO A 145 -10.84 1.45 22.09
C PRO A 145 -10.80 -0.08 21.91
N ILE A 146 -11.97 -0.74 21.99
CA ILE A 146 -12.11 -2.19 21.76
C ILE A 146 -11.80 -2.55 20.31
N LEU A 147 -12.41 -1.84 19.34
CA LEU A 147 -12.15 -2.08 17.91
C LEU A 147 -10.67 -1.81 17.58
N GLY A 148 -10.13 -0.69 18.05
CA GLY A 148 -8.73 -0.36 17.84
C GLY A 148 -7.78 -1.41 18.44
N GLY A 149 -8.10 -1.91 19.63
CA GLY A 149 -7.30 -2.90 20.34
C GLY A 149 -7.33 -4.25 19.65
N ALA A 150 -8.52 -4.66 19.17
CA ALA A 150 -8.69 -5.87 18.37
C ALA A 150 -7.92 -5.81 17.04
N LEU A 151 -7.95 -4.67 16.34
CA LEU A 151 -7.19 -4.48 15.10
C LEU A 151 -5.67 -4.52 15.34
N LEU A 152 -5.19 -3.88 16.41
CA LEU A 152 -3.78 -3.95 16.83
C LEU A 152 -3.36 -5.38 17.18
N LEU A 153 -4.17 -6.11 17.95
CA LEU A 153 -3.92 -7.51 18.25
C LEU A 153 -3.90 -8.36 16.97
N ALA A 154 -4.88 -8.18 16.08
CA ALA A 154 -4.94 -8.91 14.82
C ALA A 154 -3.70 -8.65 13.96
N ALA A 155 -3.27 -7.39 13.83
CA ALA A 155 -2.04 -7.04 13.14
C ALA A 155 -0.82 -7.66 13.80
N GLY A 156 -0.75 -7.63 15.14
CA GLY A 156 0.31 -8.23 15.92
C GLY A 156 0.41 -9.75 15.74
N VAL A 157 -0.70 -10.47 15.81
CA VAL A 157 -0.74 -11.93 15.55
C VAL A 157 -0.40 -12.23 14.09
N PHE A 158 -0.94 -11.44 13.16
CA PHE A 158 -0.67 -11.59 11.73
C PHE A 158 0.83 -11.49 11.41
N GLN A 159 1.58 -10.65 12.13
CA GLN A 159 3.04 -10.54 12.02
C GLN A 159 3.79 -11.87 12.26
N PHE A 160 3.22 -12.77 13.06
CA PHE A 160 3.82 -14.08 13.36
C PHE A 160 3.30 -15.22 12.48
N THR A 161 2.38 -14.95 11.55
CA THR A 161 1.77 -16.01 10.74
C THR A 161 2.73 -16.54 9.65
N PRO A 162 2.77 -17.86 9.41
CA PRO A 162 3.52 -18.45 8.30
C PRO A 162 3.11 -17.85 6.94
N LEU A 163 1.84 -17.49 6.80
CA LEU A 163 1.30 -16.83 5.61
C LEU A 163 2.03 -15.51 5.33
N LYS A 164 2.18 -14.65 6.34
CA LYS A 164 2.92 -13.38 6.18
C LYS A 164 4.36 -13.65 5.75
N TYR A 165 5.08 -14.55 6.41
CA TYR A 165 6.47 -14.85 6.07
C TYR A 165 6.63 -15.36 4.64
N ALA A 166 5.79 -16.34 4.25
CA ALA A 166 5.81 -16.90 2.90
C ALA A 166 5.54 -15.83 1.84
N CYS A 167 4.52 -15.00 2.08
CA CYS A 167 4.13 -13.94 1.16
C CYS A 167 5.20 -12.83 1.06
N LEU A 168 5.71 -12.36 2.20
CA LEU A 168 6.77 -11.35 2.25
C LEU A 168 8.06 -11.83 1.58
N SER A 169 8.42 -13.11 1.74
CA SER A 169 9.62 -13.67 1.09
C SER A 169 9.53 -13.56 -0.44
N ARG A 170 8.35 -13.81 -1.03
CA ARG A 170 8.09 -13.67 -2.47
C ARG A 170 8.08 -12.20 -2.91
N CYS A 171 7.45 -11.32 -2.13
CA CYS A 171 7.43 -9.87 -2.38
C CYS A 171 8.83 -9.25 -2.44
N ARG A 172 9.79 -9.84 -1.73
CA ARG A 172 11.15 -9.32 -1.58
C ARG A 172 12.17 -9.89 -2.56
N SER A 173 11.79 -10.93 -3.31
CA SER A 173 12.68 -11.64 -4.23
C SER A 173 12.34 -11.29 -5.68
N PRO A 174 12.68 -10.09 -6.19
CA PRO A 174 12.33 -9.68 -7.56
C PRO A 174 12.89 -10.61 -8.61
N LEU A 175 14.17 -10.97 -8.48
CA LEU A 175 14.82 -11.88 -9.41
C LEU A 175 14.21 -13.28 -9.34
N GLY A 176 14.00 -13.81 -8.13
CA GLY A 176 13.39 -15.12 -7.94
C GLY A 176 11.96 -15.21 -8.49
N PHE A 177 11.16 -14.15 -8.36
CA PHE A 177 9.83 -14.07 -8.96
C PHE A 177 9.92 -14.08 -10.49
N LEU A 178 10.71 -13.18 -11.07
CA LEU A 178 10.78 -13.01 -12.53
C LEU A 178 11.43 -14.18 -13.25
N LEU A 179 12.36 -14.90 -12.62
CA LEU A 179 12.97 -16.10 -13.22
C LEU A 179 12.00 -17.29 -13.28
N ASN A 180 11.11 -17.43 -12.29
CA ASN A 180 10.20 -18.57 -12.19
C ASN A 180 8.83 -18.32 -12.84
N GLU A 181 8.39 -17.07 -12.92
CA GLU A 181 7.02 -16.70 -13.32
C GLU A 181 6.99 -15.79 -14.56
N TRP A 182 8.08 -15.74 -15.35
CA TRP A 182 8.11 -14.93 -16.57
C TRP A 182 7.00 -15.34 -17.53
N ARG A 183 6.21 -14.37 -18.00
CA ARG A 183 5.15 -14.58 -18.99
C ARG A 183 5.28 -13.54 -20.09
N GLU A 184 5.38 -14.02 -21.33
CA GLU A 184 5.51 -13.16 -22.50
C GLU A 184 4.20 -12.42 -22.85
N GLY A 185 4.36 -11.31 -23.55
CA GLY A 185 3.25 -10.51 -24.08
C GLY A 185 2.56 -9.61 -23.04
N THR A 186 1.65 -8.75 -23.54
CA THR A 186 0.92 -7.76 -22.73
C THR A 186 0.11 -8.42 -21.61
N TRP A 187 -0.56 -9.52 -21.92
CA TRP A 187 -1.31 -10.29 -20.93
C TRP A 187 -0.43 -10.97 -19.89
N GLY A 188 0.76 -11.42 -20.30
CA GLY A 188 1.77 -11.95 -19.39
C GLY A 188 2.24 -10.89 -18.40
N ALA A 189 2.59 -9.70 -18.89
CA ALA A 189 2.99 -8.55 -18.07
C ALA A 189 1.91 -8.14 -17.07
N PHE A 190 0.65 -8.07 -17.51
CA PHE A 190 -0.49 -7.77 -16.63
C PHE A 190 -0.64 -8.81 -15.52
N LYS A 191 -0.63 -10.11 -15.87
CA LYS A 191 -0.73 -11.21 -14.90
C LYS A 191 0.43 -11.22 -13.90
N MET A 192 1.66 -10.94 -14.36
CA MET A 192 2.82 -10.81 -13.47
C MET A 192 2.66 -9.65 -12.51
N GLY A 193 2.18 -8.49 -13.01
CA GLY A 193 1.85 -7.32 -12.20
C GLY A 193 0.80 -7.63 -11.14
N LEU A 194 -0.31 -8.25 -11.54
CA LEU A 194 -1.41 -8.65 -10.66
C LEU A 194 -0.95 -9.64 -9.59
N ARG A 195 -0.11 -10.63 -9.95
CA ARG A 195 0.40 -11.61 -8.99
C ARG A 195 1.37 -10.98 -7.98
N SER A 196 2.26 -10.10 -8.45
CA SER A 196 3.13 -9.28 -7.60
C SER A 196 2.31 -8.41 -6.64
N GLY A 197 1.26 -7.76 -7.16
CA GLY A 197 0.31 -6.97 -6.37
C GLY A 197 -0.42 -7.80 -5.33
N ASN A 198 -0.91 -8.99 -5.67
CA ASN A 198 -1.59 -9.88 -4.74
C ASN A 198 -0.68 -10.34 -3.60
N PHE A 199 0.59 -10.68 -3.87
CA PHE A 199 1.54 -10.96 -2.80
C PHE A 199 1.70 -9.72 -1.90
N CYS A 200 1.84 -8.54 -2.50
CA CYS A 200 1.98 -7.30 -1.73
C CYS A 200 0.76 -7.01 -0.83
N VAL A 201 -0.44 -7.17 -1.35
CA VAL A 201 -1.69 -6.98 -0.59
C VAL A 201 -1.75 -8.01 0.52
N VAL A 202 -1.60 -9.31 0.22
CA VAL A 202 -1.69 -10.38 1.22
C VAL A 202 -0.63 -10.25 2.33
N CYS A 203 0.58 -9.74 2.06
CA CYS A 203 1.57 -9.57 3.13
C CYS A 203 1.34 -8.33 4.01
N CYS A 204 0.56 -7.35 3.55
CA CYS A 204 0.41 -6.05 4.22
C CYS A 204 -1.02 -5.70 4.63
N TRP A 205 -2.05 -6.43 4.19
CA TRP A 205 -3.46 -6.04 4.35
C TRP A 205 -3.88 -5.78 5.80
N VAL A 206 -3.48 -6.63 6.76
CA VAL A 206 -3.81 -6.41 8.17
C VAL A 206 -3.10 -5.17 8.72
N LEU A 207 -1.88 -4.86 8.27
CA LEU A 207 -1.21 -3.62 8.65
C LEU A 207 -1.91 -2.41 8.06
N MET A 208 -2.35 -2.49 6.80
CA MET A 208 -3.11 -1.43 6.15
C MET A 208 -4.45 -1.16 6.87
N SER A 209 -5.06 -2.19 7.47
CA SER A 209 -6.26 -2.02 8.30
C SER A 209 -6.03 -1.19 9.57
N LEU A 210 -4.78 -1.02 10.02
CA LEU A 210 -4.47 -0.17 11.17
C LEU A 210 -4.76 1.33 10.90
N MET A 211 -4.96 1.72 9.64
CA MET A 211 -5.47 3.06 9.31
C MET A 211 -6.84 3.36 9.93
N PHE A 212 -7.66 2.33 10.20
CA PHE A 212 -8.91 2.51 10.93
C PHE A 212 -8.71 2.83 12.41
N VAL A 213 -7.55 2.48 12.99
CA VAL A 213 -7.24 2.73 14.41
C VAL A 213 -6.87 4.20 14.61
N ALA A 214 -5.92 4.71 13.83
CA ALA A 214 -5.36 6.04 14.01
C ALA A 214 -6.08 7.16 13.22
N GLY A 215 -7.00 6.77 12.33
CA GLY A 215 -7.68 7.66 11.40
C GLY A 215 -7.11 7.57 9.99
N VAL A 216 -7.99 7.31 9.02
CA VAL A 216 -7.62 7.10 7.61
C VAL A 216 -6.88 8.31 7.01
N MET A 217 -7.16 9.51 7.53
CA MET A 217 -6.56 10.76 7.08
C MET A 217 -5.40 11.26 7.95
N ASN A 218 -4.93 10.43 8.89
CA ASN A 218 -3.75 10.75 9.69
C ASN A 218 -2.48 10.51 8.86
N LEU A 219 -1.99 11.57 8.23
CA LEU A 219 -0.84 11.52 7.32
C LEU A 219 0.45 11.03 7.99
N LEU A 220 0.63 11.31 9.28
CA LEU A 220 1.78 10.80 10.05
C LEU A 220 1.69 9.28 10.17
N TRP A 221 0.52 8.76 10.52
CA TRP A 221 0.29 7.32 10.61
C TRP A 221 0.40 6.62 9.26
N MET A 222 -0.14 7.23 8.20
CA MET A 222 0.03 6.77 6.83
C MET A 222 1.53 6.67 6.47
N ALA A 223 2.32 7.70 6.79
CA ALA A 223 3.75 7.71 6.51
C ALA A 223 4.52 6.64 7.32
N ILE A 224 4.17 6.45 8.61
CA ILE A 224 4.76 5.43 9.47
C ILE A 224 4.51 4.03 8.90
N ILE A 225 3.27 3.70 8.52
CA ILE A 225 2.94 2.39 7.95
C ILE A 225 3.62 2.20 6.60
N ALA A 226 3.65 3.23 5.75
CA ALA A 226 4.34 3.17 4.45
C ALA A 226 5.84 2.89 4.62
N ALA A 227 6.50 3.64 5.52
CA ALA A 227 7.91 3.46 5.83
C ALA A 227 8.16 2.07 6.43
N PHE A 228 7.30 1.61 7.34
CA PHE A 228 7.40 0.30 7.94
C PHE A 228 7.33 -0.83 6.89
N VAL A 229 6.34 -0.78 5.99
CA VAL A 229 6.18 -1.77 4.91
C VAL A 229 7.36 -1.72 3.93
N LEU A 230 7.87 -0.52 3.63
CA LEU A 230 9.05 -0.36 2.80
C LEU A 230 10.29 -1.00 3.46
N VAL A 231 10.50 -0.76 4.76
CA VAL A 231 11.59 -1.35 5.55
C VAL A 231 11.47 -2.88 5.57
N GLU A 232 10.29 -3.44 5.81
CA GLU A 232 10.06 -4.90 5.77
C GLU A 232 10.47 -5.50 4.42
N LYS A 233 10.27 -4.77 3.32
CA LYS A 233 10.61 -5.23 1.97
C LYS A 233 12.09 -5.06 1.61
N VAL A 234 12.71 -3.94 2.00
CA VAL A 234 14.05 -3.57 1.53
C VAL A 234 15.15 -4.10 2.44
N VAL A 235 14.97 -4.08 3.77
CA VAL A 235 16.07 -4.32 4.73
C VAL A 235 16.38 -5.82 4.88
N PRO A 236 17.64 -6.27 4.74
CA PRO A 236 18.02 -7.66 4.99
C PRO A 236 17.61 -8.05 6.42
N GLY A 237 16.87 -9.15 6.57
CA GLY A 237 16.32 -9.55 7.88
C GLY A 237 14.94 -8.98 8.24
N GLY A 238 14.16 -8.46 7.28
CA GLY A 238 12.77 -7.99 7.54
C GLY A 238 11.82 -8.95 8.29
N HIS A 239 12.14 -10.24 8.44
CA HIS A 239 11.41 -11.12 9.36
C HIS A 239 11.60 -10.73 10.85
N VAL A 240 12.77 -10.20 11.23
CA VAL A 240 13.03 -9.65 12.56
C VAL A 240 12.21 -8.38 12.79
N VAL A 241 12.19 -7.48 11.80
CA VAL A 241 11.37 -6.26 11.83
C VAL A 241 9.88 -6.61 12.00
N SER A 242 9.40 -7.57 11.22
CA SER A 242 8.05 -8.11 11.30
C SER A 242 7.73 -8.65 12.70
N ARG A 243 8.59 -9.50 13.28
CA ARG A 243 8.42 -10.01 14.65
C ARG A 243 8.44 -8.93 15.73
N ALA A 244 9.39 -8.01 15.67
CA ALA A 244 9.52 -6.93 16.65
C ALA A 244 8.26 -6.04 16.65
N SER A 245 7.78 -5.65 15.46
CA SER A 245 6.52 -4.92 15.33
C SER A 245 5.31 -5.73 15.80
N GLY A 246 5.32 -7.05 15.58
CA GLY A 246 4.29 -7.95 16.09
C GLY A 246 4.16 -7.87 17.61
N VAL A 247 5.28 -7.94 18.33
CA VAL A 247 5.30 -7.78 19.79
C VAL A 247 4.75 -6.40 20.20
N LEU A 248 5.18 -5.34 19.53
CA LEU A 248 4.72 -3.98 19.81
C LEU A 248 3.20 -3.82 19.62
N PHE A 249 2.66 -4.34 18.51
CA PHE A 249 1.22 -4.27 18.25
C PHE A 249 0.40 -5.11 19.23
N ILE A 250 0.90 -6.30 19.64
CA ILE A 250 0.26 -7.11 20.67
C ILE A 250 0.24 -6.38 22.02
N ALA A 251 1.39 -5.84 22.44
CA ALA A 251 1.51 -5.13 23.70
C ALA A 251 0.59 -3.90 23.74
N TRP A 252 0.59 -3.10 22.67
CA TRP A 252 -0.26 -1.92 22.60
C TRP A 252 -1.75 -2.26 22.49
N GLY A 253 -2.11 -3.24 21.67
CA GLY A 253 -3.49 -3.71 21.56
C GLY A 253 -4.01 -4.24 22.91
N THR A 254 -3.20 -5.02 23.63
CA THR A 254 -3.54 -5.52 24.97
C THR A 254 -3.73 -4.39 25.96
N TRP A 255 -2.80 -3.43 25.99
CA TRP A 255 -2.90 -2.26 26.88
C TRP A 255 -4.18 -1.46 26.63
N MET A 256 -4.53 -1.24 25.36
CA MET A 256 -5.74 -0.50 25.00
C MET A 256 -7.03 -1.24 25.34
N LEU A 257 -7.05 -2.58 25.21
CA LEU A 257 -8.19 -3.40 25.63
C LEU A 257 -8.34 -3.45 27.15
N VAL A 258 -7.25 -3.60 27.89
CA VAL A 258 -7.28 -3.59 29.36
C VAL A 258 -7.76 -2.22 29.88
N GLY A 259 -7.26 -1.12 29.30
CA GLY A 259 -7.70 0.23 29.65
C GLY A 259 -9.14 0.55 29.26
N ALA A 260 -9.77 -0.25 28.39
CA ALA A 260 -11.18 -0.11 28.03
C ALA A 260 -12.12 -0.93 28.93
N LEU A 261 -11.58 -1.90 29.67
CA LEU A 261 -12.33 -2.80 30.56
C LEU A 261 -12.22 -2.41 32.04
N GLY A 262 -11.31 -1.49 32.39
CA GLY A 262 -11.14 -0.91 33.73
C GLY A 262 -11.64 0.53 33.78
#